data_AF-A2FDH5-F1
#
_entry.id   AF-A2FDH5-F1
#
_cell.length_a   1.000
_cell.length_b   1.000
_cell.length_c   1.000
_cell.angle_alpha   90.00
_cell.angle_beta   90.00
_cell.angle_gamma   90.00
#
_symmetry.space_group_name_H-M   'P 1'
#
loop_
_entity.id
_entity.type
_entity.pdbx_description
1 polymer ?
#
loop_
_entity_poly.entity_id
_entity_poly.type
_entity_poly.pdbx_seq_one_letter_code
_entity_poly.pdbx_strand_id
1 'polypeptide(L)'
;MTKDISKIVTYSFIDYKDVLQIYSIYNNEKVNKYIRKELEGIPRLDFREKVTSKQRNPSKNWTTEELDAFVKGLEEFGVGNWTLIRNKYSSIFDKNNRTRQDMYRKWVNLSKKSEYQYLIPQNNNKQEKKAK
;
A
#
# COMPACT_ATOMS: atom_id res chain seq x y z
N MET A 1 -34.23 29.48 26.31
CA MET A 1 -34.82 28.63 25.27
C MET A 1 -33.70 28.12 24.38
N THR A 2 -33.32 26.87 24.60
CA THR A 2 -32.19 26.16 23.99
C THR A 2 -32.54 25.76 22.56
N LYS A 3 -31.62 26.01 21.61
CA LYS A 3 -31.77 25.63 20.20
C LYS A 3 -31.66 24.11 20.09
N ASP A 4 -32.72 23.49 19.61
CA ASP A 4 -32.84 22.05 19.37
C ASP A 4 -31.90 21.63 18.22
N ILE A 5 -30.99 20.69 18.49
CA ILE A 5 -29.89 20.26 17.60
C ILE A 5 -30.30 18.99 16.82
N SER A 6 -31.59 18.65 16.77
CA SER A 6 -32.11 17.38 16.23
C SER A 6 -32.10 17.23 14.69
N LYS A 7 -31.24 17.95 13.95
CA LYS A 7 -31.01 17.70 12.52
C LYS A 7 -29.56 17.35 12.21
N ILE A 8 -29.06 16.32 12.86
CA ILE A 8 -27.93 15.56 12.31
C ILE A 8 -28.53 14.66 11.23
N VAL A 9 -28.37 15.05 9.96
CA VAL A 9 -28.64 14.17 8.82
C VAL A 9 -27.63 13.04 8.90
N THR A 10 -28.03 11.92 9.48
CA THR A 10 -27.22 10.70 9.50
C THR A 10 -27.21 10.15 8.08
N TYR A 11 -26.02 10.05 7.48
CA TYR A 11 -25.83 9.36 6.22
C TYR A 11 -26.03 7.87 6.47
N SER A 12 -27.26 7.40 6.33
CA SER A 12 -27.60 5.99 6.46
C SER A 12 -26.91 5.21 5.35
N PHE A 13 -26.16 4.19 5.76
CA PHE A 13 -25.43 3.23 4.92
C PHE A 13 -26.27 2.81 3.71
N ILE A 14 -25.86 3.24 2.52
CA ILE A 14 -26.50 2.85 1.26
C ILE A 14 -26.39 1.32 1.15
N ASP A 15 -27.52 0.61 1.06
CA ASP A 15 -27.52 -0.84 0.97
C ASP A 15 -26.88 -1.26 -0.36
N TYR A 16 -26.13 -2.35 -0.34
CA TYR A 16 -25.49 -2.91 -1.53
C TYR A 16 -26.51 -3.21 -2.65
N LYS A 17 -27.76 -3.51 -2.27
CA LYS A 17 -28.88 -3.65 -3.23
C LYS A 17 -29.20 -2.34 -3.96
N ASP A 18 -29.16 -1.20 -3.27
CA ASP A 18 -29.39 0.12 -3.86
C ASP A 18 -28.25 0.48 -4.82
N VAL A 19 -27.01 0.16 -4.44
CA VAL A 19 -25.83 0.35 -5.31
C VAL A 19 -25.94 -0.49 -6.58
N LEU A 20 -26.36 -1.75 -6.47
CA LEU A 20 -26.56 -2.63 -7.62
C LEU A 20 -27.73 -2.20 -8.50
N GLN A 21 -28.80 -1.66 -7.91
CA GLN A 21 -29.92 -1.11 -8.67
C GLN A 21 -29.47 0.08 -9.54
N ILE A 22 -28.68 1.00 -8.97
CA ILE A 22 -28.06 2.11 -9.70
C ILE A 22 -27.15 1.58 -10.82
N TYR A 23 -26.30 0.60 -10.53
CA TYR A 23 -25.42 -0.02 -11.54
C TYR A 23 -26.19 -0.73 -12.66
N SER A 24 -27.33 -1.36 -12.35
CA SER A 24 -28.18 -2.05 -13.34
C SER A 24 -28.88 -1.06 -14.29
N ILE A 25 -29.25 0.12 -13.79
CA ILE A 25 -29.78 1.23 -14.61
C ILE A 25 -28.67 1.75 -15.52
N TYR A 26 -27.45 1.88 -15.02
CA TYR A 26 -26.31 2.39 -15.78
C TYR A 26 -25.83 1.42 -16.87
N ASN A 27 -26.01 0.11 -16.70
CA ASN A 27 -25.67 -0.91 -17.69
C ASN A 27 -26.80 -1.19 -18.70
N ASN A 28 -27.93 -0.48 -18.64
CA ASN A 28 -29.00 -0.64 -19.61
C ASN A 28 -28.58 -0.02 -20.95
N GLU A 29 -28.24 -0.88 -21.91
CA GLU A 29 -27.74 -0.52 -23.24
C GLU A 29 -28.67 0.45 -24.00
N LYS A 30 -29.99 0.36 -23.77
CA LYS A 30 -30.97 1.30 -24.35
C LYS A 30 -30.80 2.70 -23.79
N VAL A 31 -30.67 2.85 -22.48
CA VAL A 31 -30.48 4.14 -21.79
C VAL A 31 -29.13 4.77 -22.20
N ASN A 32 -28.07 3.97 -22.28
CA ASN A 32 -26.77 4.42 -22.76
C ASN A 32 -26.80 4.90 -24.23
N LYS A 33 -27.63 4.27 -25.08
CA LYS A 33 -27.81 4.71 -26.47
C LYS A 33 -28.55 6.05 -26.57
N TYR A 34 -29.56 6.28 -25.74
CA TYR A 34 -30.25 7.58 -25.67
C TYR A 34 -29.34 8.68 -25.14
N ILE A 35 -28.62 8.44 -24.03
CA ILE A 35 -27.67 9.40 -23.48
C ILE A 35 -26.58 9.76 -24.50
N ARG A 36 -26.05 8.78 -25.24
CA ARG A 36 -25.05 9.04 -26.28
C ARG A 36 -25.60 9.88 -27.43
N LYS A 37 -26.85 9.66 -27.83
CA LYS A 37 -27.51 10.40 -28.92
C LYS A 37 -27.88 11.83 -28.53
N GLU A 38 -28.28 12.06 -27.28
CA GLU A 38 -28.59 13.39 -26.73
C GLU A 38 -27.32 14.25 -26.54
N LEU A 39 -26.16 13.63 -26.35
CA LEU A 39 -24.86 14.28 -26.15
C LEU A 39 -24.03 14.44 -27.44
N GLU A 40 -24.56 14.05 -28.61
CA GLU A 40 -23.89 14.30 -29.89
C GLU A 40 -23.83 15.81 -30.17
N GLY A 41 -22.63 16.39 -30.06
CA GLY A 41 -22.39 17.82 -30.25
C GLY A 41 -21.87 18.55 -29.01
N ILE A 42 -21.88 17.91 -27.83
CA ILE A 42 -21.18 18.44 -26.65
C ILE A 42 -19.71 18.02 -26.75
N PRO A 43 -18.75 18.97 -26.78
CA PRO A 43 -17.34 18.61 -26.78
C PRO A 43 -17.06 17.76 -25.54
N ARG A 44 -16.40 16.62 -25.75
CA ARG A 44 -15.93 15.76 -24.66
C ARG A 44 -15.05 16.64 -23.77
N LEU A 45 -15.59 17.10 -22.64
CA LEU A 45 -14.80 17.81 -21.66
C LEU A 45 -13.77 16.80 -21.18
N ASP A 46 -12.54 16.95 -21.65
CA ASP A 46 -11.38 16.24 -21.12
C ASP A 46 -11.16 16.75 -19.69
N PHE A 47 -12.02 16.28 -18.78
CA PHE A 47 -11.82 16.26 -17.33
C PHE A 47 -10.70 15.26 -17.01
N ARG A 48 -9.57 15.38 -17.71
CA ARG A 48 -8.28 15.06 -17.10
C ARG A 48 -8.00 16.24 -16.20
N GLU A 49 -8.69 16.28 -15.06
CA GLU A 49 -8.14 17.01 -13.92
C GLU A 49 -6.67 16.61 -13.87
N LYS A 50 -5.81 17.60 -14.01
CA LYS A 50 -4.39 17.42 -13.72
C LYS A 50 -4.38 16.98 -12.27
N VAL A 51 -4.39 15.67 -12.03
CA VAL A 51 -3.97 15.07 -10.78
C VAL A 51 -2.58 15.64 -10.60
N THR A 52 -2.49 16.70 -9.81
CA THR A 52 -1.25 17.40 -9.53
C THR A 52 -0.32 16.29 -9.10
N SER A 53 0.79 16.14 -9.83
CA SER A 53 1.72 15.03 -9.59
C SER A 53 2.00 15.02 -8.11
N LYS A 54 1.47 14.00 -7.39
CA LYS A 54 1.58 13.90 -5.94
C LYS A 54 3.03 14.20 -5.62
N GLN A 55 3.27 15.36 -4.98
CA GLN A 55 4.62 15.83 -4.64
C GLN A 55 5.34 14.61 -4.09
N ARG A 56 6.35 14.11 -4.82
CA ARG A 56 7.09 12.94 -4.39
C ARG A 56 7.82 13.40 -3.15
N ASN A 57 7.29 13.04 -1.98
CA ASN A 57 7.96 13.33 -0.73
C ASN A 57 9.43 12.94 -0.88
N PRO A 58 10.37 13.82 -0.51
CA PRO A 58 11.78 13.52 -0.62
C PRO A 58 12.03 12.18 0.04
N SER A 59 12.70 11.28 -0.70
CA SER A 59 12.98 9.93 -0.23
C SER A 59 13.62 10.01 1.16
N LYS A 60 12.93 9.51 2.18
CA LYS A 60 13.49 9.50 3.54
C LYS A 60 14.71 8.59 3.58
N ASN A 61 15.87 9.19 3.77
CA ASN A 61 17.13 8.47 3.92
C ASN A 61 17.07 7.52 5.12
N TRP A 62 17.76 6.38 5.02
CA TRP A 62 17.86 5.43 6.12
C TRP A 62 18.79 5.98 7.19
N THR A 63 18.31 6.08 8.42
CA THR A 63 19.16 6.48 9.55
C THR A 63 20.08 5.33 9.96
N THR A 64 21.15 5.64 10.69
CA THR A 64 22.06 4.63 11.25
C THR A 64 21.34 3.71 12.23
N GLU A 65 20.44 4.26 13.07
CA GLU A 65 19.57 3.47 13.97
C GLU A 65 18.70 2.47 13.20
N GLU A 66 18.05 2.92 12.11
CA GLU A 66 17.21 2.05 11.27
C GLU A 66 18.04 0.95 10.61
N LEU A 67 19.25 1.27 10.16
CA LEU A 67 20.16 0.32 9.52
C LEU A 67 20.64 -0.74 10.50
N ASP A 68 21.08 -0.35 11.69
CA ASP A 68 21.55 -1.28 12.73
C ASP A 68 20.42 -2.24 13.15
N ALA A 69 19.23 -1.71 13.40
CA ALA A 69 18.04 -2.53 13.71
C ALA A 69 17.68 -3.48 12.55
N PHE A 70 17.82 -3.02 11.30
CA PHE A 70 17.53 -3.83 10.13
C PHE A 70 18.53 -4.98 9.95
N VAL A 71 19.83 -4.73 10.15
CA VAL A 71 20.88 -5.75 10.06
C VAL A 71 20.72 -6.77 11.19
N LYS A 72 20.50 -6.33 12.43
CA LYS A 72 20.21 -7.25 13.56
C LYS A 72 19.00 -8.13 13.29
N GLY A 73 17.91 -7.55 12.74
CA GLY A 73 16.75 -8.33 12.35
C GLY A 73 17.03 -9.34 11.24
N LEU A 74 17.92 -9.01 10.29
CA LEU A 74 18.35 -9.95 9.25
C LEU A 74 19.17 -11.11 9.82
N GLU A 75 20.00 -10.86 10.82
CA GLU A 75 20.76 -11.89 11.53
C GLU A 75 19.86 -12.81 12.36
N GLU A 76 18.88 -12.23 13.07
CA GLU A 76 17.96 -12.98 13.95
C GLU A 76 16.93 -13.81 13.16
N PHE A 77 16.27 -13.20 12.17
CA PHE A 77 15.14 -13.81 11.47
C PHE A 77 15.48 -14.31 10.07
N GLY A 78 16.61 -13.89 9.49
CA GLY A 78 16.96 -14.19 8.11
C GLY A 78 16.28 -13.29 7.08
N VAL A 79 16.81 -13.39 5.86
CA VAL A 79 16.34 -12.64 4.68
C VAL A 79 14.91 -13.06 4.29
N GLY A 80 14.02 -12.10 4.05
CA GLY A 80 12.64 -12.35 3.62
C GLY A 80 11.59 -12.16 4.72
N ASN A 81 12.00 -12.23 5.99
CA ASN A 81 11.14 -12.11 7.17
C ASN A 81 10.87 -10.66 7.59
N TRP A 82 10.59 -9.82 6.59
CA TRP A 82 10.41 -8.36 6.73
C TRP A 82 9.36 -7.95 7.75
N THR A 83 8.24 -8.68 7.81
CA THR A 83 7.16 -8.35 8.76
C THR A 83 7.60 -8.61 10.19
N LEU A 84 8.35 -9.70 10.44
CA LEU A 84 8.87 -10.02 11.77
C LEU A 84 9.89 -8.98 12.22
N ILE A 85 10.84 -8.63 11.33
CA ILE A 85 11.85 -7.60 11.57
C ILE A 85 11.19 -6.26 11.87
N ARG A 86 10.19 -5.85 11.07
CA ARG A 86 9.43 -4.62 11.30
C ARG A 86 8.75 -4.60 12.66
N ASN A 87 8.08 -5.68 13.02
CA ASN A 87 7.31 -5.74 14.26
C ASN A 87 8.23 -5.75 15.48
N LYS A 88 9.38 -6.44 15.39
CA LYS A 88 10.38 -6.49 16.47
C LYS A 88 10.96 -5.11 16.80
N TYR A 89 11.28 -4.32 15.78
CA TYR A 89 11.86 -2.98 15.94
C TYR A 89 10.90 -1.85 15.52
N SER A 90 9.60 -2.04 15.75
CA SER A 90 8.55 -1.10 15.34
C SER A 90 8.80 0.32 15.86
N SER A 91 9.24 0.45 17.11
CA SER A 91 9.60 1.72 17.76
C SER A 91 10.61 2.56 16.96
N ILE A 92 11.54 1.93 16.23
CA ILE A 92 12.55 2.62 15.41
C ILE A 92 11.96 2.93 14.03
N PHE A 93 11.29 1.96 13.42
CA PHE A 93 10.79 2.06 12.05
C PHE A 93 9.54 2.93 11.90
N ASP A 94 8.71 3.03 12.93
CA ASP A 94 7.50 3.84 12.93
C ASP A 94 7.82 5.35 12.97
N LYS A 95 8.98 5.76 13.52
CA LYS A 95 9.45 7.17 13.47
C LYS A 95 9.43 7.73 12.04
N ASN A 96 9.74 6.88 11.06
CA ASN A 96 9.78 7.24 9.65
C ASN A 96 8.64 6.65 8.81
N ASN A 97 7.68 5.96 9.43
CA ASN A 97 6.62 5.19 8.78
C ASN A 97 7.15 4.14 7.79
N ARG A 98 8.23 3.43 8.15
CA ARG A 98 8.80 2.40 7.27
C ARG A 98 7.84 1.23 7.15
N THR A 99 7.70 0.77 5.91
CA THR A 99 6.86 -0.38 5.57
C THR A 99 7.70 -1.62 5.31
N ARG A 100 7.05 -2.78 5.32
CA ARG A 100 7.63 -4.06 4.87
C ARG A 100 8.28 -3.93 3.48
N GLN A 101 7.66 -3.16 2.59
CA GLN A 101 8.14 -2.94 1.23
C GLN A 101 9.44 -2.13 1.19
N ASP A 102 9.60 -1.18 2.11
CA ASP A 102 10.82 -0.37 2.23
C ASP A 102 12.00 -1.23 2.67
N MET A 103 11.78 -2.17 3.59
CA MET A 103 12.79 -3.15 4.02
C MET A 103 13.28 -4.01 2.86
N TYR A 104 12.37 -4.57 2.07
CA TYR A 104 12.73 -5.33 0.88
C TYR A 104 13.57 -4.48 -0.08
N ARG A 105 13.10 -3.26 -0.40
CA ARG A 105 13.84 -2.35 -1.31
C ARG A 105 15.21 -2.01 -0.77
N LYS A 106 15.33 -1.83 0.55
CA LYS A 106 16.60 -1.58 1.20
C LYS A 106 17.53 -2.77 1.10
N TRP A 107 17.03 -3.98 1.35
CA TRP A 107 17.80 -5.22 1.21
C TRP A 107 18.31 -5.44 -0.22
N VAL A 108 17.50 -5.17 -1.25
CA VAL A 108 17.93 -5.29 -2.66
C VAL A 108 19.15 -4.41 -2.96
N ASN A 109 19.26 -3.25 -2.31
CA ASN A 109 20.42 -2.38 -2.46
C ASN A 109 21.58 -2.78 -1.53
N LEU A 110 21.30 -3.26 -0.32
CA LEU A 110 22.32 -3.69 0.63
C LEU A 110 23.03 -4.98 0.20
N SER A 111 22.28 -5.97 -0.29
CA SER A 111 22.79 -7.27 -0.74
C SER A 111 23.77 -7.19 -1.91
N LYS A 112 23.79 -6.07 -2.65
CA LYS A 112 24.76 -5.82 -3.72
C LYS A 112 26.13 -5.37 -3.20
N LYS A 113 26.21 -4.93 -1.94
CA LYS A 113 27.47 -4.54 -1.32
C LYS A 113 28.15 -5.77 -0.74
N SER A 114 29.46 -5.89 -0.95
CA SER A 114 30.28 -6.99 -0.43
C SER A 114 30.17 -7.14 1.09
N GLU A 115 30.03 -6.01 1.80
CA GLU A 115 29.86 -5.94 3.25
C GLU A 115 28.72 -6.81 3.77
N TYR A 116 27.61 -6.96 3.03
CA TYR A 116 26.40 -7.67 3.50
C TYR A 116 26.20 -9.03 2.84
N GLN A 117 27.18 -9.51 2.08
CA GLN A 117 27.05 -10.75 1.33
C GLN A 117 27.00 -11.99 2.24
N TYR A 118 27.52 -11.90 3.47
CA TYR A 118 27.46 -12.96 4.48
C TYR A 118 26.03 -13.23 4.98
N LEU A 119 25.11 -12.27 4.86
CA LEU A 119 23.71 -12.41 5.26
C LEU A 119 22.89 -13.18 4.22
N ILE A 120 23.42 -13.40 3.02
CA ILE A 120 22.76 -14.21 2.00
C ILE A 120 23.00 -15.67 2.38
N PRO A 121 21.93 -16.47 2.62
CA PRO A 121 22.09 -17.88 2.90
C PRO A 121 22.84 -18.54 1.74
N GLN A 122 24.02 -19.07 2.03
CA GLN A 122 24.71 -19.97 1.11
C GLN A 122 23.90 -21.26 1.11
N ASN A 123 23.37 -21.66 -0.04
CA ASN A 123 22.60 -22.90 -0.20
C ASN A 123 23.51 -24.13 -0.02
N ASN A 124 23.96 -24.36 1.20
CA ASN A 124 24.71 -25.52 1.64
C ASN A 124 23.89 -26.17 2.75
N ASN A 125 22.91 -27.00 2.36
CA ASN A 125 22.51 -28.24 3.07
C ASN A 125 21.11 -28.69 2.61
N LYS A 126 21.10 -29.41 1.49
CA LYS A 126 20.05 -30.38 1.14
C LYS A 126 20.28 -31.73 1.84
N GLN A 127 21.08 -31.78 2.91
CA GLN A 127 21.45 -33.02 3.59
C GLN A 127 21.50 -32.88 5.12
N GLU A 128 20.35 -32.72 5.75
CA GLU A 128 20.10 -33.42 7.02
C GLU A 128 18.76 -34.13 6.90
N LYS A 129 18.84 -35.29 6.24
CA LYS A 129 17.79 -36.30 6.23
C LYS A 129 17.59 -36.80 7.66
N LYS A 130 16.32 -36.80 8.08
CA LYS A 130 15.65 -37.85 8.87
C LYS A 130 16.55 -38.64 9.84
N ALA A 131 16.53 -38.24 11.10
CA ALA A 131 16.70 -39.18 12.21
C ALA A 131 15.90 -38.68 13.42
N LYS A 132 14.65 -39.13 13.51
CA LYS A 132 13.95 -39.42 14.76
C LYS A 132 12.97 -40.55 14.47
#